data_AF-A0A0M5LT73-F1
#
_entry.id   AF-A0A0M5LT73-F1
#
_cell.length_a   1.000
_cell.length_b   1.000
_cell.length_c   1.000
_cell.angle_alpha   90.00
_cell.angle_beta   90.00
_cell.angle_gamma   90.00
#
_symmetry.space_group_name_H-M   'P 1'
#
loop_
_entity.id
_entity.type
_entity.pdbx_description
1 polymer ?
#
loop_
_entity_poly.entity_id
_entity_poly.type
_entity_poly.pdbx_seq_one_letter_code
_entity_poly.pdbx_strand_id
1 'polypeptide(L)'
;MTENQNPPPVERPDEKAGGRTRPHGKVKRRIAGALAIGLGLLSVGFLYAAFAPQPQVAQAQQDTALIAKGEQLYNNTCITCHGANLQGVEDRGPSLIGVGDAAVYFQVSSGRMPMARQEAQAARKHPLPIFDPETQEGRANLEALGAFIQANGGGPVTPAARGEALRGDDPGRGGVLYRLNCASCHNFTGVGGALSSGKYAPALEPANEEQIYTAMQTGPQNMPRFSDQQLTPQEKQDIIAYIKSVNHANDPGGYALLGLGPTAEGVFIFAVVMSGLVGFAIWLGAKS
;
A
#
# COMPACT_ATOMS: atom_id res chain seq x y z
N MET A 1 -38.99 102.10 -39.59
CA MET A 1 -37.73 102.86 -39.56
C MET A 1 -36.63 101.89 -39.94
N THR A 2 -35.75 102.25 -40.89
CA THR A 2 -34.44 101.62 -41.22
C THR A 2 -34.43 100.08 -41.40
N GLU A 3 -34.25 99.46 -42.58
CA GLU A 3 -33.59 99.90 -43.85
C GLU A 3 -32.09 100.20 -43.61
N ASN A 4 -31.07 99.64 -44.30
CA ASN A 4 -30.95 98.67 -45.41
C ASN A 4 -29.43 98.31 -45.61
N GLN A 5 -29.12 97.33 -46.50
CA GLN A 5 -27.98 97.27 -47.46
C GLN A 5 -27.16 95.94 -47.53
N ASN A 6 -26.74 95.62 -48.76
CA ASN A 6 -26.13 94.39 -49.34
C ASN A 6 -25.61 94.79 -50.77
N PRO A 7 -24.84 94.02 -51.59
CA PRO A 7 -24.03 92.80 -51.40
C PRO A 7 -22.51 93.15 -51.33
N PRO A 8 -21.51 92.80 -52.21
CA PRO A 8 -21.43 92.07 -53.51
C PRO A 8 -20.61 90.73 -53.46
N PRO A 9 -20.45 89.98 -54.59
CA PRO A 9 -19.72 88.70 -54.67
C PRO A 9 -18.39 88.76 -55.49
N VAL A 10 -17.68 87.61 -55.69
CA VAL A 10 -17.09 87.12 -56.97
C VAL A 10 -16.16 85.87 -56.80
N GLU A 11 -16.46 84.83 -57.58
CA GLU A 11 -15.62 83.80 -58.27
C GLU A 11 -14.45 82.98 -57.64
N ARG A 12 -14.04 81.94 -58.39
CA ARG A 12 -12.88 81.02 -58.23
C ARG A 12 -12.03 81.13 -59.50
N PRO A 13 -10.71 80.81 -59.52
CA PRO A 13 -10.31 79.52 -60.11
C PRO A 13 -8.96 78.88 -59.68
N ASP A 14 -8.90 77.55 -59.84
CA ASP A 14 -7.85 76.71 -60.46
C ASP A 14 -6.38 76.46 -60.00
N GLU A 15 -6.00 75.21 -60.33
CA GLU A 15 -4.69 74.61 -60.71
C GLU A 15 -3.54 74.28 -59.72
N LYS A 16 -3.30 72.95 -59.58
CA LYS A 16 -2.07 72.16 -59.90
C LYS A 16 -0.68 72.59 -59.36
N ALA A 17 0.29 71.69 -59.12
CA ALA A 17 0.35 70.22 -58.96
C ALA A 17 1.78 69.79 -58.54
N GLY A 18 1.98 68.52 -58.14
CA GLY A 18 3.29 67.86 -58.23
C GLY A 18 3.75 67.06 -56.99
N GLY A 19 4.30 65.86 -57.20
CA GLY A 19 4.95 65.03 -56.17
C GLY A 19 4.49 63.56 -56.11
N ARG A 20 5.23 62.63 -56.74
CA ARG A 20 4.96 61.17 -56.69
C ARG A 20 6.16 60.41 -56.12
N THR A 21 5.90 59.45 -55.22
CA THR A 21 6.57 58.14 -54.94
C THR A 21 6.30 57.74 -53.47
N ARG A 22 6.24 56.47 -53.02
CA ARG A 22 6.35 55.13 -53.66
C ARG A 22 5.58 54.10 -52.78
N PRO A 23 4.66 53.25 -53.28
CA PRO A 23 3.76 52.45 -52.42
C PRO A 23 4.22 51.00 -52.12
N HIS A 24 5.32 50.80 -51.40
CA HIS A 24 5.84 49.44 -51.09
C HIS A 24 5.25 48.75 -49.81
N GLY A 25 4.22 49.32 -49.17
CA GLY A 25 3.77 48.90 -47.84
C GLY A 25 2.69 47.81 -47.75
N LYS A 26 1.86 47.58 -48.78
CA LYS A 26 0.58 46.84 -48.62
C LYS A 26 0.72 45.32 -48.44
N VAL A 27 1.62 44.66 -49.15
CA VAL A 27 1.77 43.18 -49.08
C VAL A 27 2.48 42.76 -47.78
N LYS A 28 3.61 43.42 -47.43
CA LYS A 28 4.35 43.13 -46.19
C LYS A 28 3.47 43.25 -44.94
N ARG A 29 2.56 44.24 -44.89
CA ARG A 29 1.64 44.43 -43.75
C ARG A 29 0.60 43.31 -43.61
N ARG A 30 0.16 42.69 -44.73
CA ARG A 30 -0.72 41.51 -44.70
C ARG A 30 0.01 40.25 -44.23
N ILE A 31 1.23 40.02 -44.73
CA ILE A 31 2.07 38.88 -44.32
C ILE A 31 2.42 38.99 -42.83
N ALA A 32 2.81 40.16 -42.35
CA ALA A 32 3.08 40.39 -40.92
C ALA A 32 1.85 40.15 -40.03
N GLY A 33 0.66 40.56 -40.48
CA GLY A 33 -0.59 40.27 -39.77
C GLY A 33 -0.90 38.77 -39.70
N ALA A 34 -0.74 38.04 -40.80
CA ALA A 34 -0.93 36.59 -40.83
C ALA A 34 0.08 35.85 -39.93
N LEU A 35 1.35 36.29 -39.92
CA LEU A 35 2.38 35.75 -39.04
C LEU A 35 2.10 36.03 -37.55
N ALA A 36 1.63 37.23 -37.21
CA ALA A 36 1.24 37.58 -35.84
C ALA A 36 0.03 36.75 -35.35
N ILE A 37 -0.98 36.54 -36.21
CA ILE A 37 -2.12 35.68 -35.90
C ILE A 37 -1.69 34.21 -35.76
N GLY A 38 -0.85 33.71 -36.67
CA GLY A 38 -0.31 32.35 -36.58
C GLY A 38 0.49 32.11 -35.30
N LEU A 39 1.38 33.06 -34.94
CA LEU A 39 2.15 32.99 -33.70
C LEU A 39 1.27 33.08 -32.44
N GLY A 40 0.22 33.90 -32.47
CA GLY A 40 -0.78 34.00 -31.41
C GLY A 40 -1.60 32.72 -31.23
N LEU A 41 -2.04 32.09 -32.33
CA LEU A 41 -2.76 30.82 -32.28
C LEU A 41 -1.86 29.68 -31.79
N LEU A 42 -0.59 29.66 -32.22
CA LEU A 42 0.39 28.67 -31.76
C LEU A 42 0.73 28.84 -30.27
N SER A 43 0.90 30.07 -29.78
CA SER A 43 1.18 30.32 -28.36
C SER A 43 -0.02 30.03 -27.47
N VAL A 44 -1.24 30.38 -27.89
CA VAL A 44 -2.47 29.96 -27.18
C VAL A 44 -2.63 28.44 -27.19
N GLY A 45 -2.36 27.77 -28.31
CA GLY A 45 -2.40 26.30 -28.41
C GLY A 45 -1.35 25.62 -27.52
N PHE A 46 -0.13 26.18 -27.44
CA PHE A 46 0.94 25.68 -26.57
C PHE A 46 0.62 25.90 -25.09
N LEU A 47 0.12 27.08 -24.71
CA LEU A 47 -0.33 27.34 -23.34
C LEU A 47 -1.51 26.44 -22.94
N TYR A 48 -2.47 26.23 -23.84
CA TYR A 48 -3.55 25.28 -23.60
C TYR A 48 -3.02 23.85 -23.43
N ALA A 49 -2.10 23.39 -24.27
CA ALA A 49 -1.49 22.06 -24.12
C ALA A 49 -0.66 21.89 -22.84
N ALA A 50 0.00 22.96 -22.36
CA ALA A 50 0.81 22.94 -21.14
C ALA A 50 0.01 23.05 -19.84
N PHE A 51 -1.17 23.69 -19.88
CA PHE A 51 -2.02 23.92 -18.70
C PHE A 51 -3.39 23.21 -18.74
N ALA A 52 -3.69 22.44 -19.79
CA ALA A 52 -4.88 21.59 -19.81
C ALA A 52 -4.77 20.51 -18.72
N PRO A 53 -5.86 20.24 -17.97
CA PRO A 53 -5.90 19.08 -17.10
C PRO A 53 -5.74 17.82 -17.95
N GLN A 54 -4.87 16.89 -17.51
CA GLN A 54 -4.73 15.62 -18.23
C GLN A 54 -6.06 14.86 -18.22
N PRO A 55 -6.52 14.32 -19.37
CA PRO A 55 -7.75 13.53 -19.40
C PRO A 55 -7.58 12.28 -18.53
N GLN A 56 -8.61 11.98 -17.73
CA GLN A 56 -8.63 10.79 -16.87
C GLN A 56 -8.71 9.51 -17.72
N VAL A 57 -7.54 8.98 -18.09
CA VAL A 57 -7.42 7.79 -18.94
C VAL A 57 -7.77 6.52 -18.17
N ALA A 58 -8.96 6.00 -18.44
CA ALA A 58 -9.39 4.60 -18.27
C ALA A 58 -9.42 3.97 -16.86
N GLN A 59 -8.98 4.63 -15.78
CA GLN A 59 -8.94 3.99 -14.44
C GLN A 59 -10.29 3.41 -13.99
N ALA A 60 -11.40 4.15 -14.13
CA ALA A 60 -12.73 3.63 -13.76
C ALA A 60 -13.15 2.34 -14.50
N GLN A 61 -12.61 2.10 -15.71
CA GLN A 61 -12.83 0.86 -16.47
C GLN A 61 -11.96 -0.29 -15.94
N GLN A 62 -10.78 0.02 -15.39
CA GLN A 62 -9.90 -0.94 -14.73
C GLN A 62 -10.44 -1.33 -13.36
N ASP A 63 -10.88 -0.35 -12.55
CA ASP A 63 -11.46 -0.56 -11.22
C ASP A 63 -12.72 -1.44 -11.28
N THR A 64 -13.63 -1.16 -12.23
CA THR A 64 -14.85 -1.96 -12.41
C THR A 64 -14.58 -3.39 -12.88
N ALA A 65 -13.60 -3.59 -13.77
CA ALA A 65 -13.17 -4.93 -14.18
C ALA A 65 -12.48 -5.71 -13.04
N LEU A 66 -11.69 -5.01 -12.21
CA LEU A 66 -11.02 -5.57 -11.04
C LEU A 66 -12.03 -6.02 -9.96
N ILE A 67 -13.02 -5.17 -9.66
CA ILE A 67 -14.11 -5.47 -8.73
C ILE A 67 -14.95 -6.66 -9.23
N ALA A 68 -15.32 -6.70 -10.51
CA ALA A 68 -16.07 -7.81 -11.09
C ALA A 68 -15.30 -9.15 -11.05
N LYS A 69 -13.97 -9.12 -11.24
CA LYS A 69 -13.11 -10.30 -11.04
C LYS A 69 -13.09 -10.72 -9.56
N GLY A 70 -13.03 -9.76 -8.64
CA GLY A 70 -13.11 -10.00 -7.20
C GLY A 70 -14.43 -10.64 -6.77
N GLU A 71 -15.55 -10.19 -7.34
CA GLU A 71 -16.87 -10.77 -7.13
C GLU A 71 -16.92 -12.24 -7.57
N GLN A 72 -16.36 -12.57 -8.74
CA GLN A 72 -16.28 -13.96 -9.21
C GLN A 72 -15.46 -14.85 -8.28
N LEU A 73 -14.30 -14.37 -7.81
CA LEU A 73 -13.47 -15.07 -6.82
C LEU A 73 -14.21 -15.27 -5.49
N TYR A 74 -14.93 -14.24 -5.03
CA TYR A 74 -15.75 -14.29 -3.82
C TYR A 74 -16.92 -15.27 -3.92
N ASN A 75 -17.67 -15.23 -5.02
CA ASN A 75 -18.81 -16.10 -5.29
C ASN A 75 -18.39 -17.57 -5.43
N ASN A 76 -17.18 -17.84 -5.91
CA ASN A 76 -16.65 -19.19 -6.03
C ASN A 76 -16.03 -19.76 -4.73
N THR A 77 -15.57 -18.92 -3.79
CA THR A 77 -14.75 -19.38 -2.64
C THR A 77 -15.25 -18.96 -1.25
N CYS A 78 -16.00 -17.86 -1.12
CA CYS A 78 -16.27 -17.21 0.16
C CYS A 78 -17.76 -17.10 0.52
N ILE A 79 -18.64 -16.99 -0.49
CA ILE A 79 -20.08 -16.73 -0.33
C ILE A 79 -20.80 -17.73 0.61
N THR A 80 -20.35 -18.98 0.65
CA THR A 80 -20.97 -20.07 1.43
C THR A 80 -20.83 -19.90 2.94
N CYS A 81 -19.90 -19.06 3.40
CA CYS A 81 -19.66 -18.73 4.81
C CYS A 81 -19.86 -17.24 5.12
N HIS A 82 -19.69 -16.35 4.14
CA HIS A 82 -19.77 -14.89 4.34
C HIS A 82 -20.99 -14.21 3.69
N GLY A 83 -21.83 -14.97 2.98
CA GLY A 83 -23.11 -14.50 2.41
C GLY A 83 -22.95 -13.68 1.13
N ALA A 84 -24.01 -13.57 0.33
CA ALA A 84 -23.98 -12.87 -0.97
C ALA A 84 -23.63 -11.37 -0.85
N ASN A 85 -24.03 -10.73 0.25
CA ASN A 85 -23.91 -9.28 0.45
C ASN A 85 -22.88 -8.96 1.55
N LEU A 86 -21.85 -9.80 1.70
CA LEU A 86 -20.82 -9.74 2.76
C LEU A 86 -21.36 -9.84 4.19
N GLN A 87 -22.65 -10.16 4.39
CA GLN A 87 -23.32 -9.99 5.67
C GLN A 87 -22.96 -11.04 6.75
N GLY A 88 -22.20 -12.06 6.38
CA GLY A 88 -21.94 -13.24 7.20
C GLY A 88 -23.00 -14.33 7.02
N VAL A 89 -22.73 -15.50 7.61
CA VAL A 89 -23.70 -16.59 7.76
C VAL A 89 -23.54 -17.17 9.16
N GLU A 90 -24.64 -17.21 9.92
CA GLU A 90 -24.69 -17.74 11.29
C GLU A 90 -24.09 -19.15 11.36
N ASP A 91 -23.36 -19.43 12.45
CA ASP A 91 -22.52 -20.61 12.69
C ASP A 91 -21.42 -20.93 11.64
N ARG A 92 -21.30 -20.20 10.53
CA ARG A 92 -20.28 -20.46 9.48
C ARG A 92 -19.17 -19.42 9.43
N GLY A 93 -19.53 -18.13 9.37
CA GLY A 93 -18.56 -17.06 9.13
C GLY A 93 -19.11 -15.66 9.44
N PRO A 94 -18.27 -14.76 9.97
CA PRO A 94 -18.67 -13.40 10.31
C PRO A 94 -18.93 -12.55 9.07
N SER A 95 -19.57 -11.39 9.28
CA SER A 95 -19.66 -10.34 8.26
C SER A 95 -18.27 -9.85 7.83
N LEU A 96 -18.14 -9.50 6.55
CA LEU A 96 -16.98 -8.82 5.97
C LEU A 96 -17.23 -7.33 5.72
N ILE A 97 -18.35 -6.77 6.20
CA ILE A 97 -18.61 -5.34 6.17
C ILE A 97 -17.69 -4.65 7.20
N GLY A 98 -16.98 -3.58 6.78
CA GLY A 98 -16.06 -2.82 7.61
C GLY A 98 -14.70 -3.48 7.92
N VAL A 99 -14.41 -4.67 7.39
CA VAL A 99 -13.16 -5.39 7.72
C VAL A 99 -11.94 -4.88 6.95
N GLY A 100 -12.15 -4.29 5.77
CA GLY A 100 -11.12 -3.81 4.85
C GLY A 100 -10.44 -4.89 4.02
N ASP A 101 -9.93 -4.52 2.84
CA ASP A 101 -9.12 -5.45 2.03
C ASP A 101 -7.84 -5.87 2.76
N ALA A 102 -7.28 -5.04 3.65
CA ALA A 102 -6.14 -5.39 4.49
C ALA A 102 -6.39 -6.66 5.31
N ALA A 103 -7.59 -6.83 5.88
CA ALA A 103 -7.92 -8.01 6.68
C ALA A 103 -8.07 -9.25 5.79
N VAL A 104 -8.66 -9.09 4.60
CA VAL A 104 -8.82 -10.17 3.62
C VAL A 104 -7.47 -10.60 3.07
N TYR A 105 -6.61 -9.67 2.68
CA TYR A 105 -5.24 -9.91 2.26
C TYR A 105 -4.47 -10.69 3.32
N PHE A 106 -4.47 -10.24 4.58
CA PHE A 106 -3.76 -10.95 5.65
C PHE A 106 -4.26 -12.40 5.79
N GLN A 107 -5.56 -12.61 5.90
CA GLN A 107 -6.12 -13.94 6.18
C GLN A 107 -5.97 -14.90 4.99
N VAL A 108 -6.16 -14.43 3.75
CA VAL A 108 -6.10 -15.28 2.56
C VAL A 108 -4.67 -15.52 2.09
N SER A 109 -3.81 -14.48 2.01
CA SER A 109 -2.41 -14.65 1.56
C SER A 109 -1.56 -15.48 2.53
N SER A 110 -1.90 -15.48 3.82
CA SER A 110 -1.25 -16.35 4.82
C SER A 110 -1.94 -17.73 4.96
N GLY A 111 -2.86 -18.05 4.05
CA GLY A 111 -3.57 -19.33 3.98
C GLY A 111 -4.49 -19.63 5.18
N ARG A 112 -4.70 -18.69 6.11
CA ARG A 112 -5.59 -18.89 7.27
C ARG A 112 -7.04 -19.05 6.85
N MET A 113 -7.46 -18.24 5.88
CA MET A 113 -8.73 -18.36 5.19
C MET A 113 -8.56 -19.01 3.81
N PRO A 114 -9.47 -19.92 3.39
CA PRO A 114 -10.59 -20.46 4.18
C PRO A 114 -10.14 -21.31 5.38
N MET A 115 -10.79 -21.15 6.53
CA MET A 115 -10.58 -22.01 7.70
C MET A 115 -11.14 -23.40 7.42
N ALA A 116 -10.42 -24.45 7.83
CA ALA A 116 -10.87 -25.84 7.67
C ALA A 116 -11.83 -26.30 8.79
N ARG A 117 -11.77 -25.63 9.94
CA ARG A 117 -12.58 -25.83 11.15
C ARG A 117 -12.47 -24.58 12.01
N GLN A 118 -13.51 -24.28 12.79
CA GLN A 118 -13.50 -23.18 13.75
C GLN A 118 -12.81 -23.67 15.04
N GLU A 119 -11.58 -23.21 15.27
CA GLU A 119 -10.79 -23.53 16.47
C GLU A 119 -10.35 -22.25 17.19
N ALA A 120 -9.71 -22.40 18.36
CA ALA A 120 -9.18 -21.28 19.13
C ALA A 120 -8.25 -20.36 18.31
N GLN A 121 -7.50 -20.92 17.35
CA GLN A 121 -6.58 -20.19 16.50
C GLN A 121 -6.74 -20.58 15.03
N ALA A 122 -6.82 -19.60 14.11
CA ALA A 122 -6.63 -19.89 12.68
C ALA A 122 -5.11 -20.01 12.38
N ALA A 123 -4.66 -21.25 12.20
CA ALA A 123 -3.29 -21.60 11.87
C ALA A 123 -2.88 -21.15 10.45
N ARG A 124 -1.62 -20.74 10.29
CA ARG A 124 -1.03 -20.48 8.95
C ARG A 124 -0.98 -21.80 8.18
N LYS A 125 -1.33 -21.76 6.90
CA LYS A 125 -1.20 -22.88 5.95
C LYS A 125 -0.50 -22.34 4.68
N HIS A 126 -0.14 -23.21 3.75
CA HIS A 126 0.05 -22.74 2.37
C HIS A 126 -1.31 -22.22 1.87
N PRO A 127 -1.38 -21.04 1.20
CA PRO A 127 -2.62 -20.52 0.63
C PRO A 127 -3.18 -21.44 -0.45
N LEU A 128 -4.43 -21.18 -0.88
CA LEU A 128 -4.93 -21.80 -2.10
C LEU A 128 -4.07 -21.29 -3.28
N PRO A 129 -3.70 -22.12 -4.28
CA PRO A 129 -2.83 -21.69 -5.37
C PRO A 129 -3.33 -20.45 -6.13
N ILE A 130 -4.66 -20.32 -6.28
CA ILE A 130 -5.32 -19.14 -6.88
C ILE A 130 -5.17 -17.84 -6.05
N PHE A 131 -4.60 -17.89 -4.85
CA PHE A 131 -4.34 -16.74 -3.97
C PHE A 131 -2.91 -16.77 -3.39
N ASP A 132 -1.98 -17.51 -3.99
CA ASP A 132 -0.59 -17.58 -3.53
C ASP A 132 0.14 -16.24 -3.81
N PRO A 133 0.58 -15.48 -2.78
CA PRO A 133 1.24 -14.20 -2.97
C PRO A 133 2.62 -14.31 -3.61
N GLU A 134 3.22 -15.50 -3.68
CA GLU A 134 4.47 -15.74 -4.43
C GLU A 134 4.21 -15.73 -5.96
N THR A 135 2.96 -15.93 -6.40
CA THR A 135 2.59 -16.05 -7.81
C THR A 135 2.01 -14.76 -8.39
N GLN A 136 2.24 -14.50 -9.68
CA GLN A 136 1.66 -13.33 -10.34
C GLN A 136 0.13 -13.39 -10.40
N GLU A 137 -0.44 -14.58 -10.60
CA GLU A 137 -1.90 -14.76 -10.63
C GLU A 137 -2.51 -14.59 -9.23
N GLY A 138 -1.95 -15.24 -8.21
CA GLY A 138 -2.42 -15.16 -6.84
C GLY A 138 -2.38 -13.75 -6.28
N ARG A 139 -1.33 -12.96 -6.57
CA ARG A 139 -1.31 -11.51 -6.26
C ARG A 139 -2.43 -10.75 -6.97
N ALA A 140 -2.65 -10.98 -8.26
CA ALA A 140 -3.72 -10.34 -9.03
C ALA A 140 -5.14 -10.84 -8.67
N ASN A 141 -5.26 -11.95 -7.97
CA ASN A 141 -6.52 -12.49 -7.44
C ASN A 141 -6.78 -11.97 -6.02
N LEU A 142 -5.75 -11.86 -5.17
CA LEU A 142 -5.80 -11.17 -3.87
C LEU A 142 -6.18 -9.69 -4.02
N GLU A 143 -5.58 -8.99 -4.99
CA GLU A 143 -5.88 -7.58 -5.31
C GLU A 143 -7.33 -7.40 -5.79
N ALA A 144 -7.81 -8.28 -6.67
CA ALA A 144 -9.19 -8.27 -7.14
C ALA A 144 -10.21 -8.54 -6.03
N LEU A 145 -9.98 -9.59 -5.23
CA LEU A 145 -10.82 -9.94 -4.09
C LEU A 145 -10.82 -8.80 -3.05
N GLY A 146 -9.67 -8.17 -2.81
CA GLY A 146 -9.53 -7.00 -1.96
C GLY A 146 -10.38 -5.83 -2.46
N ALA A 147 -10.25 -5.44 -3.73
CA ALA A 147 -11.03 -4.36 -4.34
C ALA A 147 -12.55 -4.59 -4.22
N PHE A 148 -13.03 -5.82 -4.43
CA PHE A 148 -14.44 -6.17 -4.25
C PHE A 148 -14.92 -5.99 -2.80
N ILE A 149 -14.16 -6.47 -1.81
CA ILE A 149 -14.51 -6.30 -0.39
C ILE A 149 -14.43 -4.81 0.03
N GLN A 150 -13.44 -4.07 -0.44
CA GLN A 150 -13.31 -2.64 -0.13
C GLN A 150 -14.44 -1.81 -0.74
N ALA A 151 -14.89 -2.12 -1.95
CA ALA A 151 -15.98 -1.43 -2.62
C ALA A 151 -17.36 -1.67 -1.97
N ASN A 152 -17.60 -2.87 -1.41
CA ASN A 152 -18.91 -3.25 -0.86
C ASN A 152 -18.99 -3.14 0.68
N GLY A 153 -17.89 -3.41 1.38
CA GLY A 153 -17.81 -3.43 2.85
C GLY A 153 -16.98 -2.29 3.45
N GLY A 154 -15.94 -1.84 2.75
CA GLY A 154 -14.98 -0.85 3.24
C GLY A 154 -14.15 -1.32 4.45
N GLY A 155 -13.27 -0.44 4.93
CA GLY A 155 -12.40 -0.67 6.09
C GLY A 155 -10.94 -0.24 5.84
N PRO A 156 -9.97 -0.71 6.65
CA PRO A 156 -8.54 -0.42 6.48
C PRO A 156 -7.99 -0.96 5.16
N VAL A 157 -7.15 -0.16 4.49
CA VAL A 157 -6.65 -0.46 3.14
C VAL A 157 -5.29 -1.15 3.11
N THR A 158 -5.06 -2.08 2.19
CA THR A 158 -3.71 -2.60 1.91
C THR A 158 -2.75 -1.47 1.51
N PRO A 159 -1.45 -1.55 1.86
CA PRO A 159 -0.49 -0.56 1.44
C PRO A 159 -0.19 -0.67 -0.06
N ALA A 160 0.01 0.48 -0.72
CA ALA A 160 0.39 0.53 -2.13
C ALA A 160 1.84 0.06 -2.39
N ALA A 161 2.72 0.22 -1.40
CA ALA A 161 4.08 -0.34 -1.41
C ALA A 161 4.05 -1.84 -1.09
N ARG A 162 4.99 -2.60 -1.66
CA ARG A 162 5.04 -4.07 -1.63
C ARG A 162 6.47 -4.59 -1.43
N GLY A 163 6.62 -5.77 -0.84
CA GLY A 163 7.90 -6.37 -0.50
C GLY A 163 8.83 -5.43 0.26
N GLU A 164 10.09 -5.33 -0.16
CA GLU A 164 11.12 -4.55 0.55
C GLU A 164 10.82 -3.04 0.65
N ALA A 165 9.96 -2.49 -0.22
CA ALA A 165 9.49 -1.10 -0.14
C ALA A 165 8.56 -0.81 1.07
N LEU A 166 8.25 -1.83 1.88
CA LEU A 166 7.60 -1.72 3.18
C LEU A 166 8.57 -1.82 4.38
N ARG A 167 9.87 -1.96 4.14
CA ARG A 167 10.90 -1.85 5.18
C ARG A 167 11.33 -0.39 5.28
N GLY A 168 11.15 0.21 6.46
CA GLY A 168 11.59 1.58 6.74
C GLY A 168 13.08 1.67 7.06
N ASP A 169 13.66 2.87 6.91
CA ASP A 169 15.10 3.09 7.01
C ASP A 169 15.66 3.01 8.45
N ASP A 170 14.80 3.02 9.48
CA ASP A 170 15.20 2.98 10.90
C ASP A 170 14.69 1.71 11.64
N PRO A 171 15.36 0.55 11.48
CA PRO A 171 15.09 -0.64 12.28
C PRO A 171 15.45 -0.45 13.78
N GLY A 172 16.20 0.61 14.15
CA GLY A 172 16.49 0.95 15.54
C GLY A 172 15.25 1.46 16.27
N ARG A 173 14.57 2.46 15.70
CA ARG A 173 13.25 2.93 16.14
C ARG A 173 12.21 1.82 16.01
N GLY A 174 12.22 1.07 14.91
CA GLY A 174 11.41 -0.13 14.73
C GLY A 174 11.51 -1.10 15.91
N GLY A 175 12.73 -1.39 16.37
CA GLY A 175 12.97 -2.26 17.52
C GLY A 175 12.51 -1.67 18.85
N VAL A 176 12.59 -0.36 19.06
CA VAL A 176 11.99 0.30 20.24
C VAL A 176 10.48 0.13 20.23
N LEU A 177 9.82 0.46 19.13
CA LEU A 177 8.36 0.36 18.98
C LEU A 177 7.87 -1.09 19.12
N TYR A 178 8.55 -2.04 18.48
CA TYR A 178 8.22 -3.47 18.56
C TYR A 178 8.36 -4.01 20.00
N ARG A 179 9.40 -3.62 20.74
CA ARG A 179 9.58 -4.05 22.14
C ARG A 179 8.51 -3.48 23.08
N LEU A 180 8.01 -2.28 22.80
CA LEU A 180 6.94 -1.64 23.57
C LEU A 180 5.54 -2.19 23.26
N ASN A 181 5.28 -2.65 22.02
CA ASN A 181 3.92 -2.97 21.56
C ASN A 181 3.68 -4.46 21.23
N CYS A 182 4.72 -5.21 20.85
CA CYS A 182 4.57 -6.53 20.20
C CYS A 182 5.31 -7.66 20.93
N ALA A 183 6.51 -7.39 21.48
CA ALA A 183 7.39 -8.41 22.06
C ALA A 183 6.76 -9.16 23.25
N SER A 184 5.84 -8.55 24.01
CA SER A 184 5.10 -9.19 25.10
C SER A 184 4.24 -10.39 24.66
N CYS A 185 3.94 -10.51 23.36
CA CYS A 185 3.26 -11.67 22.79
C CYS A 185 4.17 -12.44 21.83
N HIS A 186 4.89 -11.75 20.93
CA HIS A 186 5.67 -12.39 19.87
C HIS A 186 7.15 -12.68 20.22
N ASN A 187 7.58 -12.41 21.46
CA ASN A 187 8.98 -12.45 21.90
C ASN A 187 9.86 -11.39 21.17
N PHE A 188 11.04 -11.08 21.71
CA PHE A 188 11.95 -10.05 21.20
C PHE A 188 12.40 -10.28 19.75
N THR A 189 12.61 -11.54 19.38
CA THR A 189 13.06 -11.99 18.05
C THR A 189 11.90 -12.52 17.18
N GLY A 190 10.65 -12.20 17.51
CA GLY A 190 9.49 -12.56 16.69
C GLY A 190 9.14 -14.05 16.66
N VAL A 191 9.76 -14.90 17.48
CA VAL A 191 9.55 -16.37 17.49
C VAL A 191 8.19 -16.83 18.02
N GLY A 192 7.40 -15.93 18.62
CA GLY A 192 6.05 -16.22 19.12
C GLY A 192 5.98 -16.54 20.62
N GLY A 193 4.78 -16.93 21.08
CA GLY A 193 4.51 -17.18 22.50
C GLY A 193 3.10 -17.76 22.74
N ALA A 194 2.91 -18.48 23.85
CA ALA A 194 1.61 -19.05 24.20
C ALA A 194 0.66 -18.01 24.83
N LEU A 195 -0.63 -18.09 24.51
CA LEU A 195 -1.71 -17.29 25.10
C LEU A 195 -2.73 -18.20 25.81
N SER A 196 -3.70 -17.60 26.50
CA SER A 196 -4.79 -18.31 27.14
C SER A 196 -5.70 -19.06 26.15
N SER A 197 -6.41 -20.06 26.65
CA SER A 197 -7.45 -20.81 25.93
C SER A 197 -6.98 -21.47 24.62
N GLY A 198 -5.73 -21.96 24.58
CA GLY A 198 -5.16 -22.66 23.42
C GLY A 198 -4.76 -21.76 22.25
N LYS A 199 -4.80 -20.43 22.44
CA LYS A 199 -4.34 -19.44 21.45
C LYS A 199 -2.82 -19.24 21.56
N TYR A 200 -2.22 -18.67 20.53
CA TYR A 200 -0.79 -18.34 20.53
C TYR A 200 -0.45 -17.16 19.62
N ALA A 201 0.61 -16.44 19.94
CA ALA A 201 1.25 -15.52 19.02
C ALA A 201 2.15 -16.34 18.08
N PRO A 202 1.91 -16.36 16.76
CA PRO A 202 2.72 -17.12 15.83
C PRO A 202 4.12 -16.50 15.67
N ALA A 203 5.08 -17.34 15.26
CA ALA A 203 6.36 -16.86 14.74
C ALA A 203 6.13 -15.95 13.53
N LEU A 204 6.86 -14.83 13.48
CA LEU A 204 6.73 -13.78 12.47
C LEU A 204 7.54 -14.07 11.21
N GLU A 205 8.55 -14.95 11.28
CA GLU A 205 9.48 -15.20 10.17
C GLU A 205 8.83 -15.61 8.84
N PRO A 206 7.84 -16.53 8.81
CA PRO A 206 7.18 -16.89 7.55
C PRO A 206 6.30 -15.78 6.93
N ALA A 207 6.16 -14.60 7.55
CA ALA A 207 5.36 -13.50 7.02
C ALA A 207 6.17 -12.61 6.07
N ASN A 208 5.56 -12.24 4.94
CA ASN A 208 6.06 -11.16 4.09
C ASN A 208 5.69 -9.80 4.70
N GLU A 209 6.28 -8.74 4.17
CA GLU A 209 6.14 -7.38 4.67
C GLU A 209 4.68 -6.89 4.62
N GLU A 210 3.93 -7.23 3.57
CA GLU A 210 2.50 -6.94 3.45
C GLU A 210 1.68 -7.63 4.55
N GLN A 211 1.97 -8.90 4.86
CA GLN A 211 1.31 -9.63 5.95
C GLN A 211 1.62 -9.03 7.31
N ILE A 212 2.83 -8.52 7.54
CA ILE A 212 3.19 -7.87 8.81
C ILE A 212 2.47 -6.50 8.91
N TYR A 213 2.46 -5.69 7.84
CA TYR A 213 1.76 -4.40 7.81
C TYR A 213 0.26 -4.57 8.05
N THR A 214 -0.37 -5.47 7.31
CA THR A 214 -1.82 -5.74 7.39
C THR A 214 -2.19 -6.41 8.72
N ALA A 215 -1.35 -7.26 9.31
CA ALA A 215 -1.58 -7.78 10.66
C ALA A 215 -1.65 -6.65 11.70
N MET A 216 -0.67 -5.74 11.72
CA MET A 216 -0.67 -4.60 12.64
C MET A 216 -1.93 -3.73 12.48
N GLN A 217 -2.31 -3.40 11.25
CA GLN A 217 -3.45 -2.52 10.99
C GLN A 217 -4.82 -3.18 11.27
N THR A 218 -4.92 -4.51 11.14
CA THR A 218 -6.22 -5.23 11.19
C THR A 218 -6.46 -6.02 12.48
N GLY A 219 -5.43 -6.24 13.31
CA GLY A 219 -5.54 -6.92 14.61
C GLY A 219 -6.17 -8.32 14.50
N PRO A 220 -5.48 -9.29 13.88
CA PRO A 220 -6.02 -10.63 13.69
C PRO A 220 -6.19 -11.40 15.02
N GLN A 221 -7.37 -11.98 15.20
CA GLN A 221 -7.73 -12.88 16.31
C GLN A 221 -7.63 -12.19 17.69
N ASN A 222 -6.54 -12.38 18.44
CA ASN A 222 -6.29 -11.75 19.74
C ASN A 222 -5.35 -10.53 19.64
N MET A 223 -4.76 -10.26 18.48
CA MET A 223 -3.84 -9.13 18.30
C MET A 223 -4.61 -7.80 18.29
N PRO A 224 -4.20 -6.77 19.05
CA PRO A 224 -4.87 -5.47 19.01
C PRO A 224 -4.68 -4.78 17.65
N ARG A 225 -5.62 -3.89 17.30
CA ARG A 225 -5.58 -3.10 16.05
C ARG A 225 -4.73 -1.84 16.21
N PHE A 226 -3.52 -1.86 15.66
CA PHE A 226 -2.69 -0.66 15.55
C PHE A 226 -3.13 0.17 14.34
N SER A 227 -4.16 1.01 14.54
CA SER A 227 -4.60 1.95 13.53
C SER A 227 -3.50 2.96 13.16
N ASP A 228 -3.66 3.65 12.03
CA ASP A 228 -2.68 4.65 11.56
C ASP A 228 -2.62 5.91 12.46
N GLN A 229 -3.50 6.01 13.47
CA GLN A 229 -3.47 7.00 14.56
C GLN A 229 -2.68 6.53 15.79
N GLN A 230 -2.38 5.23 15.91
CA GLN A 230 -1.62 4.65 17.03
C GLN A 230 -0.17 4.31 16.62
N LEU A 231 0.02 3.84 15.39
CA LEU A 231 1.34 3.69 14.75
C LEU A 231 1.20 4.23 13.33
N THR A 232 1.95 5.27 12.98
CA THR A 232 1.92 5.84 11.63
C THR A 232 2.42 4.84 10.58
N PRO A 233 2.11 5.03 9.28
CA PRO A 233 2.61 4.16 8.22
C PRO A 233 4.15 3.99 8.22
N GLN A 234 4.90 5.04 8.54
CA GLN A 234 6.36 4.96 8.67
C GLN A 234 6.79 4.12 9.88
N GLU A 235 6.17 4.31 11.04
CA GLU A 235 6.48 3.52 12.24
C GLU A 235 6.18 2.03 12.05
N LYS A 236 5.15 1.69 11.26
CA LYS A 236 4.89 0.33 10.80
C LYS A 236 5.99 -0.21 9.88
N GLN A 237 6.46 0.59 8.93
CA GLN A 237 7.56 0.21 8.03
C GLN A 237 8.88 -0.02 8.80
N ASP A 238 9.18 0.83 9.78
CA ASP A 238 10.34 0.68 10.67
C ASP A 238 10.23 -0.60 11.52
N ILE A 239 9.05 -0.93 12.07
CA ILE A 239 8.79 -2.19 12.78
C ILE A 239 8.99 -3.40 11.84
N ILE A 240 8.57 -3.31 10.58
CA ILE A 240 8.77 -4.36 9.57
C ILE A 240 10.26 -4.54 9.28
N ALA A 241 11.02 -3.45 9.13
CA ALA A 241 12.47 -3.49 8.97
C ALA A 241 13.16 -4.14 10.17
N TYR A 242 12.73 -3.80 11.39
CA TYR A 242 13.25 -4.46 12.60
C TYR A 242 12.98 -5.96 12.59
N ILE A 243 11.73 -6.40 12.38
CA ILE A 243 11.36 -7.83 12.34
C ILE A 243 12.20 -8.57 11.30
N LYS A 244 12.31 -8.02 10.08
CA LYS A 244 13.13 -8.63 9.02
C LYS A 244 14.63 -8.63 9.32
N SER A 245 15.13 -7.65 10.07
CA SER A 245 16.53 -7.65 10.53
C SER A 245 16.81 -8.70 11.61
N VAL A 246 15.89 -8.96 12.55
CA VAL A 246 16.16 -9.88 13.67
C VAL A 246 15.91 -11.35 13.33
N ASN A 247 15.01 -11.65 12.40
CA ASN A 247 14.78 -13.04 11.98
C ASN A 247 15.87 -13.57 11.05
N HIS A 248 16.41 -12.71 10.17
CA HIS A 248 17.41 -13.07 9.17
C HIS A 248 18.86 -12.74 9.59
N ALA A 249 19.08 -12.16 10.78
CA ALA A 249 20.42 -11.98 11.33
C ALA A 249 21.00 -13.33 11.77
N ASN A 250 22.23 -13.63 11.35
CA ASN A 250 22.99 -14.74 11.93
C ASN A 250 23.26 -14.45 13.41
N ASP A 251 22.84 -15.36 14.29
CA ASP A 251 22.94 -15.22 15.75
C ASP A 251 24.37 -14.88 16.24
N PRO A 252 24.62 -13.67 16.79
CA PRO A 252 25.96 -13.27 17.20
C PRO A 252 26.42 -14.03 18.45
N GLY A 253 27.22 -15.07 18.25
CA GLY A 253 27.91 -15.81 19.33
C GLY A 253 27.63 -17.31 19.40
N GLY A 254 26.74 -17.86 18.56
CA GLY A 254 26.49 -19.30 18.54
C GLY A 254 25.13 -19.69 17.99
N TYR A 255 24.55 -20.76 18.52
CA TYR A 255 23.23 -21.27 18.14
C TYR A 255 22.17 -20.77 19.13
N ALA A 256 21.19 -19.96 18.71
CA ALA A 256 20.27 -19.27 19.62
C ALA A 256 19.21 -20.12 20.33
N LEU A 257 19.25 -21.45 20.23
CA LEU A 257 18.36 -22.36 20.96
C LEU A 257 16.87 -21.95 20.84
N LEU A 258 16.41 -21.77 19.61
CA LEU A 258 15.06 -21.31 19.23
C LEU A 258 14.71 -19.85 19.59
N GLY A 259 15.67 -19.03 20.03
CA GLY A 259 15.44 -17.61 20.35
C GLY A 259 14.55 -17.37 21.59
N LEU A 260 14.33 -18.41 22.39
CA LEU A 260 13.52 -18.36 23.62
C LEU A 260 14.30 -17.84 24.84
N GLY A 261 15.61 -17.66 24.71
CA GLY A 261 16.50 -17.12 25.74
C GLY A 261 16.72 -18.08 26.93
N PRO A 262 16.73 -17.56 28.18
CA PRO A 262 17.29 -18.26 29.33
C PRO A 262 16.58 -19.57 29.71
N THR A 263 15.34 -19.77 29.25
CA THR A 263 14.59 -21.03 29.46
C THR A 263 15.14 -22.17 28.60
N ALA A 264 15.37 -21.92 27.31
CA ALA A 264 15.95 -22.90 26.39
C ALA A 264 17.44 -23.10 26.66
N GLU A 265 18.18 -22.04 26.97
CA GLU A 265 19.57 -22.09 27.44
C GLU A 265 19.70 -22.93 28.72
N GLY A 266 18.84 -22.70 29.72
CA GLY A 266 18.84 -23.46 30.97
C GLY A 266 18.55 -24.94 30.76
N VAL A 267 17.59 -25.29 29.89
CA VAL A 267 17.31 -26.69 29.51
C VAL A 267 18.49 -27.31 28.76
N PHE A 268 19.16 -26.59 27.86
CA PHE A 268 20.35 -27.07 27.17
C PHE A 268 21.53 -27.31 28.14
N ILE A 269 21.80 -26.36 29.03
CA ILE A 269 22.84 -26.49 30.06
C ILE A 269 22.56 -27.70 30.96
N PHE A 270 21.31 -27.89 31.40
CA PHE A 270 20.94 -29.03 32.23
C PHE A 270 21.03 -30.37 31.47
N ALA A 271 20.41 -30.47 30.29
CA ALA A 271 20.30 -31.73 29.55
C ALA A 271 21.62 -32.17 28.89
N VAL A 272 22.43 -31.22 28.42
CA VAL A 272 23.67 -31.51 27.67
C VAL A 272 24.91 -31.28 28.52
N VAL A 273 25.07 -30.08 29.10
CA VAL A 273 26.32 -29.72 29.80
C VAL A 273 26.45 -30.45 31.13
N MET A 274 25.42 -30.48 31.97
CA MET A 274 25.49 -31.21 33.25
C MET A 274 25.60 -32.72 33.03
N SER A 275 24.84 -33.30 32.10
CA SER A 275 24.97 -34.71 31.71
C SER A 275 26.38 -35.06 31.23
N GLY A 276 27.00 -34.19 30.41
CA GLY A 276 28.37 -34.34 29.94
C GLY A 276 29.40 -34.29 31.08
N LEU A 277 29.27 -33.33 32.00
CA LEU A 277 30.15 -33.22 33.18
C LEU A 277 30.00 -34.41 34.13
N VAL A 278 28.77 -34.89 34.37
CA VAL A 278 28.52 -36.08 35.20
C VAL A 278 29.10 -37.34 34.54
N GLY A 279 28.90 -37.52 33.23
CA GLY A 279 29.50 -38.62 32.47
C GLY A 279 31.03 -38.60 32.49
N PHE A 280 31.65 -37.41 32.38
CA PHE A 280 33.09 -37.24 32.47
C PHE A 280 33.63 -37.50 33.89
N ALA A 281 32.93 -37.06 34.93
CA ALA A 281 33.28 -37.35 36.32
C ALA A 281 33.21 -38.85 36.64
N ILE A 282 32.18 -39.55 36.15
CA ILE A 282 32.06 -41.01 36.26
C ILE A 282 33.20 -41.70 35.49
N TRP A 283 33.54 -41.23 34.29
CA TRP A 283 34.65 -41.79 33.50
C TRP A 283 36.02 -41.63 34.19
N LEU A 284 36.27 -40.48 34.84
CA LEU A 284 37.48 -40.29 35.65
C LEU A 284 37.49 -41.21 36.86
N GLY A 285 36.41 -41.26 37.65
CA GLY A 285 36.30 -42.10 38.85
C GLY A 285 36.27 -43.61 38.59
N ALA A 286 35.94 -44.04 37.36
CA ALA A 286 36.03 -45.43 36.92
C ALA A 286 37.43 -45.82 36.39
N LYS A 287 38.39 -44.89 36.42
CA LYS A 287 39.74 -45.05 35.85
C LYS A 287 40.87 -44.77 36.86
N SER A 288 40.49 -44.45 38.10
CA SER A 288 41.34 -44.26 39.28
C SER A 288 41.25 -45.46 40.22
#